data_AF-A0A6M8EMN1-F1
#
_entry.id   AF-A0A6M8EMN1-F1
#
_cell.length_a   1.000
_cell.length_b   1.000
_cell.length_c   1.000
_cell.angle_alpha   90.00
_cell.angle_beta   90.00
_cell.angle_gamma   90.00
#
_symmetry.space_group_name_H-M   'P 1'
#
loop_
_entity.id
_entity.type
_entity.pdbx_description
1 polymer ?
#
loop_
_entity_poly.entity_id
_entity_poly.type
_entity_poly.pdbx_seq_one_letter_code
_entity_poly.pdbx_strand_id
1 'polypeptide(L)'
;MIKKTSKTKSNTIQKQKYLKTYLHQRNYTLKDLKCEIVLMICDMLLENYLYVEDTANAEELISDFTSDERITTYNTMKDLKKDIQENILTIEKVQNIMILQNENKDTLTKARLADSTYYFYNTCINYLEFLITSTSIDKNKKMWIPDLICLYLIQDMKESGYTFNKFTFLDKYDFDSIFRIYEKINITFKKVGNLSMFSKEKTRIDIMSNISYEIVTKLINTKYK
;
A
#
# COMPACT_ATOMS: atom_id res chain seq x y z
N MET A 1 15.62 28.70 -31.65
CA MET A 1 14.54 28.06 -30.85
C MET A 1 14.49 26.57 -31.18
N ILE A 2 15.04 25.73 -30.29
CA ILE A 2 15.21 24.29 -30.56
C ILE A 2 13.93 23.52 -30.24
N LYS A 3 13.46 22.73 -31.21
CA LYS A 3 12.40 21.70 -31.13
C LYS A 3 12.66 20.71 -29.97
N LYS A 4 12.27 21.05 -28.74
CA LYS A 4 12.24 20.11 -27.60
C LYS A 4 10.90 19.37 -27.47
N THR A 5 9.87 19.76 -28.21
CA THR A 5 8.48 19.25 -28.06
C THR A 5 8.19 17.91 -28.75
N SER A 6 8.97 17.49 -29.77
CA SER A 6 8.68 16.26 -30.51
C SER A 6 9.14 14.98 -29.80
N LYS A 7 10.33 15.00 -29.16
CA LYS A 7 10.88 13.84 -28.44
C LYS A 7 10.03 13.45 -27.23
N THR A 8 9.53 14.42 -26.46
CA THR A 8 8.70 14.17 -25.27
C THR A 8 7.35 13.55 -25.63
N LYS A 9 6.68 14.05 -26.69
CA LYS A 9 5.43 13.47 -27.19
C LYS A 9 5.62 12.04 -27.69
N SER A 10 6.70 11.77 -28.44
CA SER A 10 7.03 10.42 -28.92
C SER A 10 7.24 9.42 -27.78
N ASN A 11 7.89 9.86 -26.69
CA ASN A 11 8.17 9.00 -25.53
C ASN A 11 6.88 8.67 -24.75
N THR A 12 5.99 9.64 -24.52
CA THR A 12 4.70 9.38 -23.86
C THR A 12 3.80 8.45 -24.68
N ILE A 13 3.75 8.59 -26.01
CA ILE A 13 2.99 7.66 -26.88
C ILE A 13 3.53 6.23 -26.73
N GLN A 14 4.86 6.09 -26.69
CA GLN A 14 5.50 4.79 -26.55
C GLN A 14 5.23 4.17 -25.16
N LYS A 15 5.30 4.95 -24.08
CA LYS A 15 4.92 4.50 -22.73
C LYS A 15 3.47 4.03 -22.66
N GLN A 16 2.54 4.80 -23.23
CA GLN A 16 1.13 4.41 -23.28
C GLN A 16 0.92 3.10 -24.05
N LYS A 17 1.70 2.85 -25.12
CA LYS A 17 1.67 1.58 -25.84
C LYS A 17 2.06 0.42 -24.94
N TYR A 18 3.16 0.53 -24.19
CA TYR A 18 3.60 -0.54 -23.29
C TYR A 18 2.63 -0.78 -22.13
N LEU A 19 2.04 0.27 -21.55
CA LEU A 19 0.97 0.12 -20.55
C LEU A 19 -0.21 -0.66 -21.13
N LYS A 20 -0.70 -0.30 -22.33
CA LYS A 20 -1.81 -1.03 -22.97
C LYS A 20 -1.46 -2.50 -23.22
N THR A 21 -0.25 -2.77 -23.70
CA THR A 21 0.24 -4.14 -23.90
C THR A 21 0.27 -4.92 -22.59
N TYR A 22 0.83 -4.34 -21.53
CA TYR A 22 0.92 -4.97 -20.20
C TYR A 22 -0.47 -5.31 -19.65
N LEU A 23 -1.38 -4.34 -19.68
CA LEU A 23 -2.76 -4.53 -19.23
C LEU A 23 -3.46 -5.64 -20.02
N HIS A 24 -3.30 -5.66 -21.34
CA HIS A 24 -3.88 -6.70 -22.19
C HIS A 24 -3.31 -8.10 -21.86
N GLN A 25 -1.99 -8.22 -21.72
CA GLN A 25 -1.33 -9.48 -21.39
C GLN A 25 -1.78 -10.08 -20.07
N ARG A 26 -2.11 -9.23 -19.08
CA ARG A 26 -2.60 -9.68 -17.77
C ARG A 26 -4.13 -9.74 -17.67
N ASN A 27 -4.85 -9.42 -18.75
CA ASN A 27 -6.30 -9.24 -18.72
C ASN A 27 -6.75 -8.27 -17.61
N TYR A 28 -6.01 -7.16 -17.47
CA TYR A 28 -6.22 -6.10 -16.48
C TYR A 28 -6.82 -4.86 -17.13
N THR A 29 -7.63 -4.15 -16.35
CA THR A 29 -7.91 -2.73 -16.55
C THR A 29 -6.88 -1.88 -15.80
N LEU A 30 -6.87 -0.57 -16.05
CA LEU A 30 -6.06 0.34 -15.24
C LEU A 30 -6.49 0.33 -13.76
N LYS A 31 -7.77 0.05 -13.47
CA LYS A 31 -8.24 -0.09 -12.09
C LYS A 31 -7.61 -1.31 -11.42
N ASP A 32 -7.56 -2.44 -12.13
CA ASP A 32 -6.93 -3.68 -11.62
C ASP A 32 -5.45 -3.48 -11.34
N LEU A 33 -4.72 -2.76 -12.21
CA LEU A 33 -3.34 -2.38 -11.95
C LEU A 33 -3.22 -1.56 -10.67
N LYS A 34 -4.08 -0.56 -10.45
CA LYS A 34 -4.04 0.24 -9.20
C LYS A 34 -4.37 -0.60 -7.96
N CYS A 35 -5.29 -1.56 -8.06
CA CYS A 35 -5.52 -2.55 -6.99
C CYS A 35 -4.26 -3.37 -6.71
N GLU A 36 -3.56 -3.85 -7.76
CA GLU A 36 -2.28 -4.55 -7.58
C GLU A 36 -1.23 -3.68 -6.90
N ILE A 37 -1.13 -2.40 -7.27
CA ILE A 37 -0.22 -1.45 -6.61
C ILE A 37 -0.51 -1.33 -5.12
N VAL A 38 -1.78 -1.25 -4.72
CA VAL A 38 -2.15 -1.23 -3.30
C VAL A 38 -1.70 -2.51 -2.62
N LEU A 39 -1.90 -3.67 -3.23
CA LEU A 39 -1.44 -4.94 -2.67
C LEU A 39 0.09 -5.03 -2.58
N MET A 40 0.84 -4.42 -3.51
CA MET A 40 2.30 -4.32 -3.40
C MET A 40 2.72 -3.45 -2.20
N ILE A 41 1.98 -2.39 -1.90
CA ILE A 41 2.22 -1.56 -0.72
C ILE A 41 1.88 -2.35 0.54
N CYS A 42 0.75 -3.07 0.54
CA CYS A 42 0.36 -3.98 1.62
C CYS A 42 1.45 -5.02 1.93
N ASP A 43 2.02 -5.68 0.92
CA ASP A 43 3.13 -6.64 1.11
C ASP A 43 4.29 -6.05 1.91
N MET A 44 4.73 -4.84 1.53
CA MET A 44 5.80 -4.12 2.24
C MET A 44 5.40 -3.69 3.66
N LEU A 45 4.15 -3.25 3.86
CA LEU A 45 3.64 -2.90 5.19
C LEU A 45 3.59 -4.11 6.12
N LEU A 46 3.06 -5.23 5.63
CA LEU A 46 2.95 -6.47 6.37
C LEU A 46 4.31 -7.07 6.69
N GLU A 47 5.29 -6.92 5.79
CA GLU A 47 6.68 -7.26 6.09
C GLU A 47 7.25 -6.51 7.29
N ASN A 48 7.04 -5.19 7.33
CA ASN A 48 7.48 -4.36 8.46
C ASN A 48 6.75 -4.77 9.75
N TYR A 49 5.44 -4.99 9.69
CA TYR A 49 4.65 -5.42 10.84
C TYR A 49 5.14 -6.75 11.42
N LEU A 50 5.26 -7.79 10.58
CA LEU A 50 5.67 -9.13 11.01
C LEU A 50 7.09 -9.11 11.58
N TYR A 51 8.01 -8.34 10.97
CA TYR A 51 9.35 -8.18 11.51
C TYR A 51 9.34 -7.59 12.93
N VAL A 52 8.51 -6.59 13.20
CA VAL A 52 8.42 -5.97 14.54
C VAL A 52 7.78 -6.92 15.56
N GLU A 53 6.74 -7.66 15.18
CA GLU A 53 6.12 -8.67 16.06
C GLU A 53 7.09 -9.82 16.38
N ASP A 54 7.85 -10.31 15.38
CA ASP A 54 8.79 -11.43 15.55
C ASP A 54 10.04 -11.05 16.37
N THR A 55 10.40 -9.77 16.41
CA THR A 55 11.61 -9.25 17.10
C THR A 55 11.35 -8.73 18.52
N ALA A 56 10.17 -9.00 19.09
CA ALA A 56 9.74 -8.59 20.44
C ALA A 56 9.68 -7.06 20.70
N ASN A 57 9.79 -6.22 19.65
CA ASN A 57 9.46 -4.78 19.71
C ASN A 57 7.95 -4.52 19.47
N ALA A 58 7.14 -5.56 19.61
CA ALA A 58 5.71 -5.58 19.34
C ALA A 58 4.89 -4.66 20.27
N GLU A 59 5.41 -4.38 21.47
CA GLU A 59 4.81 -3.42 22.42
C GLU A 59 4.87 -1.98 21.90
N GLU A 60 5.80 -1.66 20.98
CA GLU A 60 5.93 -0.32 20.40
C GLU A 60 4.82 0.01 19.39
N LEU A 61 4.19 -1.01 18.79
CA LEU A 61 3.11 -0.86 17.83
C LEU A 61 1.80 -0.46 18.53
N ILE A 62 1.28 -1.35 19.38
CA ILE A 62 0.08 -1.15 20.21
C ILE A 62 0.22 -2.02 21.49
N SER A 63 0.14 -1.39 22.65
CA SER A 63 0.22 -2.05 23.97
C SER A 63 -1.09 -2.73 24.42
N ASP A 64 -2.23 -2.29 23.88
CA ASP A 64 -3.56 -2.57 24.46
C ASP A 64 -4.25 -3.82 23.86
N PHE A 65 -3.54 -4.62 23.08
CA PHE A 65 -4.06 -5.92 22.60
C PHE A 65 -4.15 -6.93 23.75
N THR A 66 -5.25 -7.68 23.81
CA THR A 66 -5.23 -8.98 24.50
C THR A 66 -4.36 -9.98 23.73
N SER A 67 -3.87 -11.02 24.41
CA SER A 67 -3.05 -12.06 23.77
C SER A 67 -3.77 -12.71 22.58
N ASP A 68 -5.05 -13.03 22.72
CA ASP A 68 -5.85 -13.64 21.64
C ASP A 68 -6.05 -12.69 20.45
N GLU A 69 -6.30 -11.41 20.71
CA GLU A 69 -6.41 -10.39 19.66
C GLU A 69 -5.09 -10.22 18.90
N ARG A 70 -3.95 -10.17 19.60
CA ARG A 70 -2.63 -10.08 18.97
C ARG A 70 -2.35 -11.30 18.09
N ILE A 71 -2.61 -12.50 18.59
CA ILE A 71 -2.41 -13.76 17.85
C ILE A 71 -3.31 -13.79 16.60
N THR A 72 -4.57 -13.38 16.73
CA THR A 72 -5.54 -13.34 15.63
C THR A 72 -5.09 -12.37 14.54
N THR A 73 -4.72 -11.15 14.91
CA THR A 73 -4.22 -10.14 13.96
C THR A 73 -2.94 -10.63 13.29
N TYR A 74 -1.96 -11.11 14.06
CA TYR A 74 -0.69 -11.59 13.53
C TYR A 74 -0.86 -12.70 12.47
N ASN A 75 -1.65 -13.74 12.80
CA ASN A 75 -1.87 -14.86 11.88
C ASN A 75 -2.61 -14.39 10.62
N THR A 76 -3.62 -13.54 10.77
CA THR A 76 -4.36 -12.97 9.64
C THR A 76 -3.44 -12.19 8.70
N MET A 77 -2.58 -11.33 9.25
CA MET A 77 -1.62 -10.53 8.48
C MET A 77 -0.56 -11.39 7.80
N LYS A 78 -0.08 -12.45 8.48
CA LYS A 78 0.88 -13.40 7.94
C LYS A 78 0.33 -14.16 6.74
N ASP A 79 -0.89 -14.68 6.86
CA ASP A 79 -1.57 -15.37 5.77
C ASP A 79 -1.86 -14.42 4.61
N LEU A 80 -2.30 -13.19 4.91
CA LEU A 80 -2.58 -12.17 3.90
C LEU A 80 -1.32 -11.84 3.09
N LYS A 81 -0.18 -11.61 3.76
CA LYS A 81 1.11 -11.37 3.09
C LYS A 81 1.44 -12.52 2.16
N LYS A 82 1.31 -13.76 2.64
CA LYS A 82 1.60 -14.95 1.84
C LYS A 82 0.77 -15.00 0.56
N ASP A 83 -0.56 -14.84 0.64
CA ASP A 83 -1.37 -14.86 -0.58
C ASP A 83 -1.05 -13.72 -1.52
N ILE A 84 -0.78 -12.53 -0.98
CA ILE A 84 -0.36 -11.39 -1.81
C ILE A 84 0.87 -11.80 -2.62
N GLN A 85 1.92 -12.31 -1.97
CA GLN A 85 3.17 -12.70 -2.63
C GLN A 85 3.01 -13.84 -3.66
N GLU A 86 2.06 -14.74 -3.43
CA GLU A 86 1.71 -15.83 -4.35
C GLU A 86 0.92 -15.34 -5.58
N ASN A 87 0.13 -14.27 -5.44
CA ASN A 87 -0.83 -13.85 -6.46
C ASN A 87 -0.45 -12.57 -7.21
N ILE A 88 0.51 -11.78 -6.73
CA ILE A 88 0.91 -10.52 -7.38
C ILE A 88 2.39 -10.46 -7.77
N LEU A 89 2.70 -9.51 -8.65
CA LEU A 89 4.08 -9.11 -8.93
C LEU A 89 4.58 -8.17 -7.82
N THR A 90 5.30 -8.71 -6.83
CA THR A 90 5.86 -7.94 -5.71
C THR A 90 6.84 -6.86 -6.17
N ILE A 91 7.07 -5.86 -5.32
CA ILE A 91 8.00 -4.77 -5.66
C ILE A 91 9.41 -5.26 -5.91
N GLU A 92 9.90 -6.25 -5.15
CA GLU A 92 11.23 -6.84 -5.35
C GLU A 92 11.37 -7.41 -6.76
N LYS A 93 10.35 -8.14 -7.25
CA LYS A 93 10.32 -8.68 -8.61
C LYS A 93 10.34 -7.56 -9.65
N VAL A 94 9.60 -6.47 -9.43
CA VAL A 94 9.60 -5.30 -10.33
C VAL A 94 10.96 -4.60 -10.34
N GLN A 95 11.58 -4.38 -9.17
CA GLN A 95 12.88 -3.75 -9.05
C GLN A 95 13.97 -4.58 -9.75
N ASN A 96 13.95 -5.90 -9.58
CA ASN A 96 14.85 -6.81 -10.29
C ASN A 96 14.70 -6.69 -11.82
N ILE A 97 13.47 -6.59 -12.33
CA ILE A 97 13.23 -6.33 -13.76
C ILE A 97 13.86 -5.00 -14.21
N MET A 98 13.77 -3.95 -13.38
CA MET A 98 14.34 -2.63 -13.71
C MET A 98 15.88 -2.62 -13.68
N ILE A 99 16.51 -3.34 -12.76
CA ILE A 99 17.96 -3.44 -12.65
C ILE A 99 18.55 -4.12 -13.89
N LEU A 100 17.93 -5.20 -14.35
CA LEU A 100 18.42 -6.03 -15.47
C LEU A 100 18.08 -5.47 -16.86
N GLN A 101 17.48 -4.28 -16.95
CA GLN A 101 16.91 -3.73 -18.20
C GLN A 101 17.91 -3.56 -19.36
N ASN A 102 19.21 -3.50 -19.07
CA ASN A 102 20.27 -3.26 -20.06
C ASN A 102 21.03 -4.53 -20.48
N GLU A 103 20.66 -5.71 -19.96
CA GLU A 103 21.36 -6.96 -20.29
C GLU A 103 21.10 -7.41 -21.72
N ASN A 104 19.85 -7.35 -22.18
CA ASN A 104 19.47 -7.74 -23.54
C ASN A 104 18.12 -7.13 -23.97
N LYS A 105 17.68 -7.42 -25.19
CA LYS A 105 16.43 -6.88 -25.76
C LYS A 105 15.17 -7.37 -25.01
N ASP A 106 15.21 -8.57 -24.46
CA ASP A 106 14.06 -9.16 -23.76
C ASP A 106 13.89 -8.53 -22.38
N THR A 107 14.99 -8.34 -21.63
CA THR A 107 14.95 -7.65 -20.34
C THR A 107 14.55 -6.19 -20.48
N LEU A 108 15.01 -5.50 -21.54
CA LEU A 108 14.55 -4.14 -21.87
C LEU A 108 13.03 -4.10 -22.12
N THR A 109 12.49 -5.09 -22.82
CA THR A 109 11.05 -5.17 -23.11
C THR A 109 10.25 -5.42 -21.84
N LYS A 110 10.71 -6.33 -20.96
CA LYS A 110 10.10 -6.57 -19.65
C LYS A 110 10.09 -5.32 -18.78
N ALA A 111 11.21 -4.59 -18.73
CA ALA A 111 11.31 -3.33 -17.99
C ALA A 111 10.31 -2.28 -18.51
N ARG A 112 10.20 -2.12 -19.83
CA ARG A 112 9.22 -1.20 -20.44
C ARG A 112 7.78 -1.56 -20.13
N LEU A 113 7.45 -2.85 -20.02
CA LEU A 113 6.13 -3.32 -19.64
C LEU A 113 5.84 -3.07 -18.14
N ALA A 114 6.84 -3.27 -17.27
CA ALA A 114 6.72 -3.06 -15.84
C ALA A 114 6.87 -1.58 -15.38
N ASP A 115 7.28 -0.67 -16.27
CA ASP A 115 7.56 0.75 -15.96
C ASP A 115 6.35 1.44 -15.31
N SER A 116 5.15 1.14 -15.80
CA SER A 116 3.92 1.70 -15.24
C SER A 116 3.65 1.23 -13.81
N THR A 117 3.88 -0.05 -13.52
CA THR A 117 3.78 -0.62 -12.17
C THR A 117 4.77 0.07 -11.23
N TYR A 118 6.04 0.14 -11.64
CA TYR A 118 7.09 0.80 -10.88
C TYR A 118 6.80 2.29 -10.63
N TYR A 119 6.29 3.00 -11.64
CA TYR A 119 5.92 4.41 -11.53
C TYR A 119 4.83 4.65 -10.49
N PHE A 120 3.73 3.89 -10.55
CA PHE A 120 2.62 4.06 -9.60
C PHE A 120 3.03 3.69 -8.18
N TYR A 121 3.75 2.59 -8.01
CA TYR A 121 4.27 2.17 -6.71
C TYR A 121 5.14 3.26 -6.07
N ASN A 122 6.18 3.73 -6.77
CA ASN A 122 7.08 4.75 -6.23
C ASN A 122 6.39 6.08 -5.96
N THR A 123 5.39 6.45 -6.78
CA THR A 123 4.58 7.65 -6.52
C THR A 123 3.87 7.55 -5.18
N CYS A 124 3.34 6.37 -4.82
CA CYS A 124 2.65 6.14 -3.57
C CYS A 124 3.62 6.02 -2.39
N ILE A 125 4.70 5.25 -2.52
CA ILE A 125 5.66 5.06 -1.42
C ILE A 125 6.37 6.35 -1.04
N ASN A 126 6.82 7.14 -2.01
CA ASN A 126 7.42 8.44 -1.71
C ASN A 126 6.43 9.37 -0.99
N TYR A 127 5.14 9.26 -1.30
CA TYR A 127 4.11 10.04 -0.62
C TYR A 127 3.79 9.49 0.77
N LEU A 128 3.80 8.17 0.94
CA LEU A 128 3.64 7.51 2.25
C LEU A 128 4.76 7.91 3.20
N GLU A 129 6.01 7.88 2.73
CA GLU A 129 7.17 8.31 3.51
C GLU A 129 7.03 9.78 3.95
N PHE A 130 6.61 10.66 3.03
CA PHE A 130 6.32 12.06 3.36
C PHE A 130 5.21 12.20 4.42
N LEU A 131 4.10 11.48 4.27
CA LEU A 131 2.98 11.52 5.21
C LEU A 131 3.42 11.06 6.60
N ILE A 132 4.05 9.88 6.71
CA ILE A 132 4.54 9.34 7.98
C ILE A 132 5.50 10.32 8.66
N THR A 133 6.42 10.92 7.89
CA THR A 133 7.43 11.85 8.42
C THR A 133 6.78 13.17 8.90
N SER A 134 5.78 13.67 8.18
CA SER A 134 5.10 14.93 8.52
C SER A 134 4.08 14.79 9.65
N THR A 135 3.51 13.59 9.87
CA THR A 135 2.54 13.33 10.95
C THR A 135 3.19 12.87 12.25
N SER A 136 4.48 12.56 12.25
CA SER A 136 5.20 12.13 13.46
C SER A 136 5.47 13.32 14.38
N ILE A 137 4.83 13.34 15.56
CA ILE A 137 4.98 14.39 16.59
C ILE A 137 6.41 14.43 17.14
N ASP A 138 7.05 13.26 17.23
CA ASP A 138 8.48 13.11 17.56
C ASP A 138 9.24 12.68 16.30
N LYS A 139 10.16 13.52 15.83
CA LYS A 139 11.00 13.22 14.65
C LYS A 139 11.84 11.95 14.82
N ASN A 140 12.05 11.51 16.07
CA ASN A 140 12.85 10.33 16.40
C ASN A 140 12.01 9.06 16.62
N LYS A 141 10.67 9.17 16.66
CA LYS A 141 9.77 8.01 16.79
C LYS A 141 8.76 7.99 15.64
N LYS A 142 9.01 7.13 14.65
CA LYS A 142 8.04 6.79 13.61
C LYS A 142 6.88 6.03 14.26
N MET A 143 5.85 6.73 14.70
CA MET A 143 4.63 6.12 15.24
C MET A 143 3.67 5.84 14.09
N TRP A 144 3.78 4.65 13.52
CA TRP A 144 2.88 4.15 12.49
C TRP A 144 2.58 2.67 12.76
N ILE A 145 1.39 2.23 12.39
CA ILE A 145 0.87 0.87 12.62
C ILE A 145 0.69 0.25 11.22
N PRO A 146 1.70 -0.48 10.68
CA PRO A 146 1.77 -0.80 9.25
C PRO A 146 0.62 -1.68 8.75
N ASP A 147 0.26 -2.70 9.53
CA ASP A 147 -0.89 -3.59 9.30
C ASP A 147 -2.22 -2.83 9.26
N LEU A 148 -2.43 -1.86 10.15
CA LEU A 148 -3.62 -1.02 10.12
C LEU A 148 -3.70 -0.15 8.86
N ILE A 149 -2.58 0.43 8.42
CA ILE A 149 -2.53 1.14 7.13
C ILE A 149 -2.88 0.17 5.99
N CYS A 150 -2.33 -1.05 6.01
CA CYS A 150 -2.64 -2.07 5.01
C CYS A 150 -4.15 -2.36 4.92
N LEU A 151 -4.82 -2.53 6.06
CA LEU A 151 -6.26 -2.76 6.10
C LEU A 151 -7.06 -1.58 5.54
N TYR A 152 -6.73 -0.36 5.99
CA TYR A 152 -7.40 0.83 5.48
C TYR A 152 -7.16 1.03 3.97
N LEU A 153 -5.98 0.70 3.44
CA LEU A 153 -5.71 0.86 2.00
C LEU A 153 -6.66 0.00 1.15
N ILE A 154 -6.94 -1.23 1.61
CA ILE A 154 -7.89 -2.12 0.95
C ILE A 154 -9.32 -1.56 1.07
N GLN A 155 -9.70 -1.09 2.27
CA GLN A 155 -11.01 -0.50 2.52
C GLN A 155 -11.25 0.77 1.70
N ASP A 156 -10.35 1.74 1.75
CA ASP A 156 -10.45 3.03 1.05
C ASP A 156 -10.52 2.85 -0.47
N MET A 157 -9.81 1.86 -1.02
CA MET A 157 -9.95 1.48 -2.43
C MET A 157 -11.37 0.99 -2.75
N LYS A 158 -11.92 0.10 -1.92
CA LYS A 158 -13.29 -0.41 -2.08
C LYS A 158 -14.32 0.73 -2.01
N GLU A 159 -14.20 1.59 -1.01
CA GLU A 159 -15.07 2.76 -0.83
C GLU A 159 -14.96 3.77 -1.99
N SER A 160 -13.79 3.88 -2.60
CA SER A 160 -13.56 4.68 -3.80
C SER A 160 -14.07 4.03 -5.10
N GLY A 161 -14.81 2.92 -5.02
CA GLY A 161 -15.41 2.25 -6.17
C GLY A 161 -14.44 1.39 -6.98
N TYR A 162 -13.39 0.88 -6.35
CA TYR A 162 -12.52 -0.16 -6.91
C TYR A 162 -12.94 -1.54 -6.40
N THR A 163 -12.80 -2.54 -7.24
CA THR A 163 -13.13 -3.93 -6.91
C THR A 163 -11.90 -4.78 -7.10
N PHE A 164 -11.60 -5.66 -6.14
CA PHE A 164 -10.46 -6.56 -6.19
C PHE A 164 -10.80 -7.89 -6.91
N ASN A 165 -11.57 -7.84 -7.99
CA ASN A 165 -12.07 -9.04 -8.70
C ASN A 165 -10.95 -9.94 -9.27
N LYS A 166 -9.75 -9.38 -9.50
CA LYS A 166 -8.56 -10.14 -9.92
C LYS A 166 -7.78 -10.76 -8.75
N PHE A 167 -8.16 -10.42 -7.53
CA PHE A 167 -7.48 -10.76 -6.28
C PHE A 167 -8.48 -11.37 -5.29
N THR A 168 -9.20 -12.41 -5.71
CA THR A 168 -10.30 -13.04 -4.96
C THR A 168 -9.85 -13.71 -3.66
N PHE A 169 -8.54 -13.92 -3.47
CA PHE A 169 -8.00 -14.40 -2.19
C PHE A 169 -8.35 -13.45 -1.04
N LEU A 170 -8.66 -12.18 -1.30
CA LEU A 170 -9.11 -11.24 -0.28
C LEU A 170 -10.47 -11.61 0.33
N ASP A 171 -11.31 -12.37 -0.39
CA ASP A 171 -12.67 -12.71 0.05
C ASP A 171 -12.69 -13.72 1.21
N LYS A 172 -11.56 -14.37 1.49
CA LYS A 172 -11.43 -15.31 2.62
C LYS A 172 -11.17 -14.62 3.97
N TYR A 173 -10.87 -13.33 3.95
CA TYR A 173 -10.49 -12.57 5.14
C TYR A 173 -11.66 -11.79 5.73
N ASP A 174 -11.88 -11.96 7.03
CA ASP A 174 -12.81 -11.13 7.80
C ASP A 174 -12.08 -9.87 8.32
N PHE A 175 -11.93 -8.88 7.44
CA PHE A 175 -11.32 -7.60 7.83
C PHE A 175 -12.17 -6.83 8.84
N ASP A 176 -13.49 -7.02 8.85
CA ASP A 176 -14.38 -6.33 9.79
C ASP A 176 -14.09 -6.75 11.24
N SER A 177 -13.84 -8.03 11.47
CA SER A 177 -13.42 -8.53 12.80
C SER A 177 -12.11 -7.90 13.25
N ILE A 178 -11.13 -7.75 12.35
CA ILE A 178 -9.86 -7.10 12.68
C ILE A 178 -10.07 -5.60 12.96
N PHE A 179 -10.88 -4.89 12.16
CA PHE A 179 -11.19 -3.49 12.40
C PHE A 179 -11.85 -3.25 13.75
N ARG A 180 -12.74 -4.14 14.21
CA ARG A 180 -13.36 -4.04 15.54
C ARG A 180 -12.34 -4.09 16.67
N ILE A 181 -11.26 -4.85 16.51
CA ILE A 181 -10.18 -4.90 17.50
C ILE A 181 -9.49 -3.52 17.59
N TYR A 182 -9.15 -2.90 16.46
CA TYR A 182 -8.58 -1.54 16.46
C TYR A 182 -9.57 -0.49 16.94
N GLU A 183 -10.86 -0.61 16.63
CA GLU A 183 -11.87 0.32 17.13
C GLU A 183 -11.95 0.29 18.65
N LYS A 184 -11.98 -0.91 19.25
CA LYS A 184 -11.91 -1.10 20.71
C LYS A 184 -10.68 -0.42 21.30
N ILE A 185 -9.50 -0.60 20.70
CA ILE A 185 -8.26 0.06 21.14
C ILE A 185 -8.37 1.58 21.00
N ASN A 186 -8.93 2.08 19.90
CA ASN A 186 -9.10 3.52 19.67
C ASN A 186 -9.99 4.16 20.75
N ILE A 187 -11.06 3.47 21.14
CA ILE A 187 -11.94 3.89 22.23
C ILE A 187 -11.17 3.96 23.55
N THR A 188 -10.31 2.97 23.84
CA THR A 188 -9.45 2.99 25.03
C THR A 188 -8.49 4.17 25.00
N PHE A 189 -7.79 4.41 23.89
CA PHE A 189 -6.90 5.56 23.74
C PHE A 189 -7.61 6.90 23.96
N LYS A 190 -8.81 7.08 23.40
CA LYS A 190 -9.61 8.30 23.60
C LYS A 190 -10.03 8.48 25.06
N LYS A 191 -10.43 7.40 25.75
CA LYS A 191 -10.78 7.43 27.18
C LYS A 191 -9.58 7.80 28.06
N VAL A 192 -8.43 7.17 27.86
CA VAL A 192 -7.20 7.43 28.64
C VAL A 192 -6.71 8.87 28.42
N GLY A 193 -6.80 9.37 27.20
CA GLY A 193 -6.39 10.74 26.86
C GLY A 193 -7.41 11.83 27.24
N ASN A 194 -8.54 11.50 27.88
CA ASN A 194 -9.67 12.42 28.10
C ASN A 194 -10.15 13.12 26.82
N LEU A 195 -10.01 12.44 25.67
CA LEU A 195 -10.45 12.95 24.38
C LEU A 195 -11.93 12.66 24.21
N SER A 196 -12.71 13.69 23.90
CA SER A 196 -14.08 13.45 23.48
C SER A 196 -14.11 12.62 22.19
N MET A 197 -15.16 11.82 22.00
CA MET A 197 -15.34 11.03 20.77
C MET A 197 -15.39 11.92 19.51
N PHE A 198 -15.76 13.20 19.70
CA PHE A 198 -15.86 14.25 18.70
C PHE A 198 -14.69 15.26 18.75
N SER A 199 -13.61 14.95 19.48
CA SER A 199 -12.49 15.88 19.61
C SER A 199 -11.77 16.05 18.27
N LYS A 200 -11.16 17.21 18.08
CA LYS A 200 -10.29 17.45 16.91
C LYS A 200 -8.93 16.76 17.06
N GLU A 201 -8.62 16.21 18.24
CA GLU A 201 -7.37 15.52 18.50
C GLU A 201 -7.45 14.11 17.91
N LYS A 202 -6.57 13.84 16.95
CA LYS A 202 -6.50 12.59 16.23
C LYS A 202 -5.67 11.58 17.02
N THR A 203 -6.20 10.38 17.23
CA THR A 203 -5.40 9.27 17.77
C THR A 203 -4.45 8.73 16.69
N ARG A 204 -3.50 7.86 17.08
CA ARG A 204 -2.65 7.17 16.09
C ARG A 204 -3.46 6.38 15.07
N ILE A 205 -4.57 5.77 15.48
CA ILE A 205 -5.48 5.04 14.60
C ILE A 205 -6.16 5.98 13.60
N ASP A 206 -6.63 7.15 14.07
CA ASP A 206 -7.22 8.17 13.20
C ASP A 206 -6.17 8.69 12.19
N ILE A 207 -4.90 8.82 12.59
CA ILE A 207 -3.80 9.20 11.67
C ILE A 207 -3.59 8.11 10.61
N MET A 208 -3.55 6.83 10.96
CA MET A 208 -3.34 5.75 9.99
C MET A 208 -4.43 5.70 8.93
N SER A 209 -5.70 5.85 9.34
CA SER A 209 -6.84 5.96 8.42
C SER A 209 -6.68 7.13 7.44
N ASN A 210 -6.32 8.32 7.95
CA ASN A 210 -6.09 9.48 7.08
C ASN A 210 -4.92 9.27 6.10
N ILE A 211 -3.81 8.66 6.57
CA ILE A 211 -2.66 8.35 5.70
C ILE A 211 -3.11 7.45 4.55
N SER A 212 -3.84 6.38 4.84
CA SER A 212 -4.37 5.46 3.83
C SER A 212 -5.22 6.18 2.78
N TYR A 213 -6.19 7.00 3.24
CA TYR A 213 -7.08 7.75 2.36
C TYR A 213 -6.30 8.67 1.41
N GLU A 214 -5.28 9.37 1.90
CA GLU A 214 -4.41 10.23 1.10
C GLU A 214 -3.62 9.44 0.04
N ILE A 215 -3.12 8.24 0.40
CA ILE A 215 -2.45 7.34 -0.55
C ILE A 215 -3.39 6.86 -1.64
N VAL A 216 -4.59 6.39 -1.29
CA VAL A 216 -5.59 5.95 -2.27
C VAL A 216 -5.98 7.10 -3.18
N THR A 217 -6.28 8.27 -2.61
CA THR A 217 -6.61 9.48 -3.36
C THR A 217 -5.48 9.85 -4.32
N LYS A 218 -4.23 9.80 -3.87
CA LYS A 218 -3.05 10.05 -4.70
C LYS A 218 -2.97 9.06 -5.86
N LEU A 219 -3.11 7.77 -5.58
CA LEU A 219 -3.02 6.72 -6.60
C LEU A 219 -4.12 6.87 -7.65
N ILE A 220 -5.38 7.07 -7.22
CA ILE A 220 -6.54 7.25 -8.10
C ILE A 220 -6.34 8.45 -9.02
N ASN A 221 -5.88 9.58 -8.48
CA ASN A 221 -5.69 10.81 -9.25
C ASN A 221 -4.41 10.83 -10.09
N THR A 222 -3.47 9.93 -9.82
CA THR A 222 -2.22 9.85 -10.60
C THR A 222 -2.48 9.30 -12.01
N LYS A 223 -1.95 10.04 -12.99
CA LYS A 223 -1.93 9.66 -14.40
C LYS A 223 -0.53 9.20 -14.78
N TYR A 224 -0.43 8.11 -15.54
CA TYR A 224 0.83 7.63 -16.07
C TYR A 224 1.36 8.58 -17.16
N LYS A 225 2.62 9.02 -17.05
CA LYS A 225 3.25 10.05 -17.91
C LYS A 225 4.46 9.54 -18.69
#